data_AF-A0A1Y2EMU8-F1
#
_entry.id   AF-A0A1Y2EMU8-F1
#
_cell.length_a   1.000
_cell.length_b   1.000
_cell.length_c   1.000
_cell.angle_alpha   90.00
_cell.angle_beta   90.00
_cell.angle_gamma   90.00
#
_symmetry.space_group_name_H-M   'P 1'
#
loop_
_entity.id
_entity.type
_entity.pdbx_description
1 polymer ?
#
loop_
_entity_poly.entity_id
_entity_poly.type
_entity_poly.pdbx_seq_one_letter_code
_entity_poly.pdbx_strand_id
1 'polypeptide(L)'
;MHDHVLTFKCDLDILGTANSFLKHTLVPAQVTYPWSTETRSTMQLQKETVANEDQGKLNWPDNGSGMFVVANVEKPNAFGESPGFLIKPSQGGAGTYLTVQNSSNLKEAGHFTSNHLFVAQRRDTEPFASHSDNSNDPGNPIVNFNDFSNSEGLEQQDLVLWFNLGMG
;
A
#
# COMPACT_ATOMS: atom_id res chain seq x y z
N MET A 1 10.19 -25.70 -5.34
CA MET A 1 9.74 -24.48 -4.63
C MET A 1 9.11 -23.56 -5.64
N HIS A 2 8.04 -22.86 -5.28
CA HIS A 2 7.36 -21.88 -6.12
C HIS A 2 6.54 -20.93 -5.25
N ASP A 3 6.33 -19.70 -5.72
CA ASP A 3 5.46 -18.73 -5.05
C ASP A 3 4.09 -18.69 -5.74
N HIS A 4 3.04 -18.58 -4.94
CA HIS A 4 1.72 -18.15 -5.34
C HIS A 4 1.55 -16.68 -4.95
N VAL A 5 1.28 -15.81 -5.93
CA VAL A 5 0.95 -14.40 -5.70
C VAL A 5 -0.35 -14.09 -6.43
N LEU A 6 -1.33 -13.58 -5.70
CA LEU A 6 -2.67 -13.23 -6.18
C LEU A 6 -2.92 -11.75 -5.90
N THR A 7 -3.15 -10.97 -6.95
CA THR A 7 -3.34 -9.52 -6.87
C THR A 7 -4.81 -9.15 -6.93
N PHE A 8 -5.22 -8.27 -6.04
CA PHE A 8 -6.59 -7.76 -5.96
C PHE A 8 -6.60 -6.25 -6.14
N LYS A 9 -7.58 -5.75 -6.90
CA LYS A 9 -7.93 -4.33 -6.98
C LYS A 9 -8.90 -3.98 -5.85
N CYS A 10 -8.60 -2.94 -5.09
CA CYS A 10 -9.47 -2.38 -4.06
C CYS A 10 -9.65 -0.89 -4.32
N ASP A 11 -10.84 -0.54 -4.79
CA ASP A 11 -11.24 0.83 -5.14
C ASP A 11 -12.14 1.34 -4.02
N LEU A 12 -11.57 2.10 -3.08
CA LEU A 12 -12.24 2.51 -1.84
C LEU A 12 -12.62 3.98 -1.89
N ASP A 13 -13.92 4.26 -1.87
CA ASP A 13 -14.46 5.63 -1.85
C ASP A 13 -14.91 6.04 -0.44
N ILE A 14 -13.96 6.44 0.41
CA ILE A 14 -14.28 6.81 1.79
C ILE A 14 -14.92 8.20 1.81
N LEU A 15 -16.25 8.22 1.97
CA LEU A 15 -17.05 9.45 1.95
C LEU A 15 -16.88 10.26 0.64
N GLY A 16 -16.64 9.58 -0.48
CA GLY A 16 -16.32 10.15 -1.78
C GLY A 16 -14.93 9.71 -2.26
N THR A 17 -14.60 10.05 -3.50
CA THR A 17 -13.38 9.59 -4.19
C THR A 17 -12.11 10.25 -3.68
N ALA A 18 -12.14 11.55 -3.34
CA ALA A 18 -10.97 12.28 -2.85
C ALA A 18 -10.50 11.76 -1.47
N ASN A 19 -9.49 10.89 -1.48
CA ASN A 19 -8.93 10.19 -0.33
C ASN A 19 -7.40 10.31 -0.30
N SER A 20 -6.82 10.04 0.87
CA SER A 20 -5.38 9.98 1.09
C SER A 20 -5.01 8.63 1.70
N PHE A 21 -3.84 8.13 1.34
CA PHE A 21 -3.27 6.93 1.97
C PHE A 21 -2.31 7.32 3.09
N LEU A 22 -2.60 6.86 4.31
CA LEU A 22 -1.87 7.22 5.52
C LEU A 22 -1.08 6.03 6.05
N LYS A 23 0.14 6.29 6.54
CA LYS A 23 0.97 5.38 7.30
C LYS A 23 0.97 5.81 8.76
N HIS A 24 0.41 4.98 9.63
CA HIS A 24 0.42 5.18 11.06
C HIS A 24 1.36 4.15 11.70
N THR A 25 2.51 4.58 12.18
CA THR A 25 3.58 3.69 12.66
C THR A 25 3.79 3.85 14.15
N LEU A 26 3.84 2.73 14.89
CA LEU A 26 4.24 2.69 16.29
C LEU A 26 5.77 2.62 16.37
N VAL A 27 6.38 3.67 16.94
CA VAL A 27 7.84 3.78 17.08
C VAL A 27 8.24 3.82 18.55
N PRO A 28 9.37 3.20 18.94
CA PRO A 28 9.90 3.35 20.30
C PRO A 28 10.33 4.79 20.54
N ALA A 29 10.09 5.30 21.74
CA ALA A 29 10.40 6.67 22.12
C ALA A 29 10.92 6.74 23.56
N GLN A 30 11.74 7.74 23.84
CA GLN A 30 12.10 8.14 25.20
C GLN A 30 11.53 9.52 25.47
N VAL A 31 10.63 9.63 26.45
CA VAL A 31 9.84 10.84 26.68
C VAL A 31 9.90 11.25 28.14
N THR A 32 10.13 12.55 28.38
CA THR A 32 9.95 13.18 29.68
C THR A 32 8.56 13.78 29.75
N TYR A 33 7.79 13.40 30.77
CA TYR A 33 6.43 13.90 30.95
C TYR A 33 6.40 14.99 32.04
N PRO A 34 5.47 15.98 31.97
CA PRO A 34 5.38 17.05 32.96
C PRO A 34 5.15 16.57 34.41
N TRP A 35 4.63 15.36 34.58
CA TRP A 35 4.37 14.73 35.88
C TRP A 35 5.48 13.78 36.35
N SER A 36 6.51 13.53 35.53
CA SER A 36 7.58 12.57 35.80
C SER A 36 8.91 13.30 35.95
N THR A 37 9.65 13.01 37.01
CA THR A 37 11.03 13.47 37.18
C THR A 37 12.04 12.63 36.40
N GLU A 38 11.61 11.49 35.85
CA GLU A 38 12.44 10.56 35.07
C GLU A 38 11.94 10.46 33.62
N THR A 39 12.88 10.25 32.68
CA THR A 39 12.60 9.91 31.28
C THR A 39 12.09 8.47 31.20
N ARG A 40 11.03 8.25 30.40
CA ARG A 40 10.42 6.93 30.25
C ARG A 40 10.62 6.39 28.84
N SER A 41 11.09 5.14 28.75
CA SER A 41 11.01 4.33 27.54
C SER A 41 9.54 3.94 27.31
N THR A 42 9.02 4.33 26.15
CA THR A 42 7.61 4.21 25.76
C THR A 42 7.52 4.04 24.24
N MET A 43 6.33 4.20 23.67
CA MET A 43 6.08 4.26 22.23
C MET A 43 5.29 5.51 21.85
N GLN A 44 5.40 5.92 20.59
CA GLN A 44 4.64 7.01 19.98
C GLN A 44 4.02 6.55 18.66
N LEU A 45 2.91 7.19 18.29
CA LEU A 45 2.30 7.03 16.99
C LEU A 45 2.82 8.14 16.05
N GLN A 46 3.50 7.74 14.99
CA GLN A 46 3.90 8.63 13.90
C GLN A 46 2.88 8.51 12.77
N LYS A 47 2.28 9.64 12.36
CA LYS A 47 1.33 9.71 11.25
C LYS A 47 2.02 10.35 10.05
N GLU A 48 2.00 9.68 8.91
CA GLU A 48 2.54 10.16 7.64
C GLU A 48 1.52 9.97 6.52
N THR A 49 1.51 10.89 5.57
CA THR A 49 0.71 10.75 4.33
C THR A 49 1.64 10.27 3.22
N VAL A 50 1.19 9.31 2.42
CA VAL A 50 1.89 8.91 1.19
C VAL A 50 1.62 9.97 0.14
N ALA A 51 2.66 10.71 -0.22
CA ALA A 51 2.51 11.91 -1.06
C ALA A 51 2.31 11.57 -2.54
N ASN A 52 2.94 10.49 -3.03
CA ASN A 52 2.92 10.11 -4.44
C ASN A 52 3.07 8.60 -4.66
N GLU A 53 2.87 8.16 -5.90
CA GLU A 53 2.91 6.75 -6.31
C GLU A 53 4.26 6.07 -6.07
N ASP A 54 5.38 6.80 -6.13
CA ASP A 54 6.70 6.24 -5.82
C ASP A 54 6.78 5.80 -4.35
N GLN A 55 6.16 6.56 -3.46
CA GLN A 55 6.02 6.22 -2.04
C GLN A 55 4.89 5.23 -1.77
N GLY A 56 4.08 4.94 -2.78
CA GLY A 56 2.92 4.03 -2.77
C GLY A 56 3.28 2.57 -3.03
N LYS A 57 4.52 2.24 -3.42
CA LYS A 57 5.05 0.87 -3.52
C LYS A 57 5.47 0.38 -2.14
N LEU A 58 4.68 -0.51 -1.52
CA LEU A 58 4.76 -0.75 -0.08
C LEU A 58 4.89 -2.22 0.28
N ASN A 59 5.77 -2.46 1.26
CA ASN A 59 5.83 -3.70 2.02
C ASN A 59 5.28 -3.47 3.43
N TRP A 60 4.90 -4.57 4.07
CA TRP A 60 4.37 -4.54 5.42
C TRP A 60 5.52 -4.23 6.37
N PRO A 61 5.32 -3.32 7.33
CA PRO A 61 6.36 -2.94 8.27
C PRO A 61 6.68 -4.08 9.22
N ASP A 62 7.94 -4.14 9.62
CA ASP A 62 8.43 -5.12 10.58
C ASP A 62 7.65 -5.07 11.89
N ASN A 63 7.56 -6.22 12.56
CA ASN A 63 6.87 -6.37 13.84
C ASN A 63 5.38 -5.96 13.81
N GLY A 64 4.77 -5.85 12.61
CA GLY A 64 3.40 -5.36 12.46
C GLY A 64 3.20 -3.95 13.03
N SER A 65 4.28 -3.15 13.06
CA SER A 65 4.32 -1.87 13.76
C SER A 65 3.55 -0.75 13.06
N GLY A 66 3.23 -0.91 11.78
CA GLY A 66 2.50 0.10 11.01
C GLY A 66 1.13 -0.36 10.55
N MET A 67 0.26 0.63 10.44
CA MET A 67 -1.12 0.55 10.04
C MET A 67 -1.29 1.41 8.78
N PHE A 68 -1.78 0.81 7.71
CA PHE A 68 -2.06 1.52 6.46
C PHE A 68 -3.53 1.86 6.39
N VAL A 69 -3.87 3.12 6.16
CA VAL A 69 -5.25 3.61 6.24
C VAL A 69 -5.58 4.39 4.97
N VAL A 70 -6.70 4.04 4.33
CA VAL A 70 -7.31 4.91 3.31
C VAL A 70 -8.32 5.79 4.03
N ALA A 71 -8.14 7.10 3.97
CA ALA A 71 -8.95 8.05 4.72
C ALA A 71 -9.31 9.27 3.91
N ASN A 72 -10.41 9.92 4.26
CA ASN A 72 -10.76 11.23 3.74
C ASN A 72 -10.34 12.30 4.76
N VAL A 73 -9.24 13.00 4.50
CA VAL A 73 -8.69 13.97 5.47
C VAL A 73 -9.42 15.31 5.46
N GLU A 74 -10.23 15.57 4.42
CA GLU A 74 -11.04 16.79 4.29
C GLU A 74 -12.45 16.65 4.88
N LYS A 75 -12.85 15.43 5.30
CA LYS A 75 -14.15 15.16 5.91
C LYS A 75 -14.00 14.61 7.33
N PRO A 76 -13.43 15.38 8.29
CA PRO A 76 -13.21 14.91 9.64
C PRO A 76 -14.53 14.58 10.34
N ASN A 77 -14.48 13.60 11.26
CA ASN A 77 -15.59 13.30 12.14
C ASN A 77 -15.78 14.38 13.22
N ALA A 78 -16.77 14.19 14.11
CA ALA A 78 -17.08 15.13 15.20
C ALA A 78 -15.92 15.40 16.18
N PHE A 79 -14.86 14.58 16.15
CA PHE A 79 -13.67 14.72 16.99
C PHE A 79 -12.46 15.29 16.24
N GLY A 80 -12.60 15.65 14.96
CA GLY A 80 -11.51 16.17 14.14
C GLY A 80 -10.60 15.09 13.52
N GLU A 81 -10.92 13.80 13.68
CA GLU A 81 -10.14 12.71 13.10
C GLU A 81 -10.69 12.31 11.73
N SER A 82 -9.80 11.91 10.83
CA SER A 82 -10.14 11.52 9.45
C SER A 82 -10.78 10.12 9.43
N PRO A 83 -12.05 9.97 9.01
CA PRO A 83 -12.66 8.66 8.81
C PRO A 83 -11.90 7.87 7.74
N GLY A 84 -11.68 6.59 7.98
CA GLY A 84 -10.91 5.74 7.08
C GLY A 84 -11.05 4.25 7.36
N PHE A 85 -10.57 3.44 6.43
CA PHE A 85 -10.49 1.99 6.56
C PHE A 85 -9.02 1.56 6.71
N LEU A 86 -8.77 0.73 7.73
CA LEU A 86 -7.48 0.11 7.97
C LEU A 86 -7.29 -1.09 7.02
N ILE A 87 -6.18 -1.07 6.29
CA ILE A 87 -5.69 -2.18 5.50
C ILE A 87 -4.58 -2.88 6.29
N LYS A 88 -4.80 -4.15 6.62
CA LYS A 88 -3.84 -4.96 7.35
C LYS A 88 -3.88 -6.42 6.92
N PRO A 89 -2.75 -7.13 6.96
CA PRO A 89 -2.76 -8.59 6.83
C PRO A 89 -3.44 -9.21 8.06
N SER A 90 -4.32 -10.20 7.86
CA SER A 90 -5.08 -10.81 8.96
C SER A 90 -4.36 -12.00 9.62
N GLN A 91 -3.83 -12.96 8.84
CA GLN A 91 -3.06 -14.12 9.31
C GLN A 91 -1.98 -14.53 8.29
N GLY A 92 -0.93 -15.22 8.79
CA GLY A 92 0.30 -15.57 8.08
C GLY A 92 0.07 -16.17 6.69
N GLY A 93 0.40 -15.40 5.66
CA GLY A 93 0.12 -15.64 4.24
C GLY A 93 -0.58 -14.44 3.56
N ALA A 94 -1.26 -13.59 4.32
CA ALA A 94 -1.71 -12.30 3.82
C ALA A 94 -0.50 -11.35 3.74
N GLY A 95 -0.10 -10.96 2.53
CA GLY A 95 1.10 -10.15 2.31
C GLY A 95 2.33 -10.93 1.85
N THR A 96 2.17 -11.79 0.86
CA THR A 96 3.30 -12.36 0.12
C THR A 96 3.48 -11.58 -1.18
N TYR A 97 4.73 -11.34 -1.54
CA TYR A 97 5.15 -10.83 -2.84
C TYR A 97 6.11 -11.84 -3.44
N LEU A 98 6.42 -11.71 -4.72
CA LEU A 98 7.31 -12.63 -5.40
C LEU A 98 8.72 -12.58 -4.79
N THR A 99 9.24 -13.71 -4.34
CA THR A 99 10.60 -13.83 -3.80
C THR A 99 11.65 -13.51 -4.87
N VAL A 100 11.41 -13.93 -6.12
CA VAL A 100 12.32 -13.70 -7.25
C VAL A 100 12.21 -12.26 -7.75
N GLN A 101 13.18 -11.43 -7.39
CA GLN A 101 13.31 -10.08 -7.91
C GLN A 101 13.96 -10.08 -9.31
N ASN A 102 13.48 -9.20 -10.21
CA ASN A 102 13.96 -9.12 -11.60
C ASN A 102 13.92 -10.47 -12.34
N SER A 103 12.80 -11.17 -12.22
CA SER A 103 12.59 -12.51 -12.80
C SER A 103 12.82 -12.52 -14.31
N SER A 104 13.78 -13.32 -14.78
CA SER A 104 14.02 -13.54 -16.21
C SER A 104 12.86 -14.23 -16.93
N ASN A 105 11.95 -14.87 -16.18
CA ASN A 105 10.76 -15.52 -16.71
C ASN A 105 9.61 -14.53 -16.88
N LEU A 106 9.33 -13.71 -15.86
CA LEU A 106 8.19 -12.78 -15.86
C LEU A 106 8.50 -11.46 -16.57
N LYS A 107 9.77 -11.02 -16.58
CA LYS A 107 10.20 -9.76 -17.19
C LYS A 107 9.26 -8.60 -16.79
N GLU A 108 8.61 -7.94 -17.75
CA GLU A 108 7.73 -6.80 -17.53
C GLU A 108 6.30 -7.22 -17.14
N ALA A 109 5.89 -8.46 -17.41
CA ALA A 109 4.54 -8.95 -17.14
C ALA A 109 4.24 -9.18 -15.64
N GLY A 110 5.25 -9.16 -14.78
CA GLY A 110 5.13 -9.54 -13.36
C GLY A 110 5.23 -8.40 -12.35
N HIS A 111 5.32 -7.13 -12.78
CA HIS A 111 5.66 -6.02 -11.88
C HIS A 111 4.70 -5.82 -10.70
N PHE A 112 3.42 -6.17 -10.87
CA PHE A 112 2.41 -6.13 -9.81
C PHE A 112 2.68 -7.09 -8.64
N THR A 113 3.64 -8.01 -8.78
CA THR A 113 4.00 -8.99 -7.75
C THR A 113 5.20 -8.57 -6.91
N SER A 114 5.82 -7.41 -7.18
CA SER A 114 7.12 -7.02 -6.60
C SER A 114 7.04 -6.49 -5.16
N ASN A 115 5.86 -6.09 -4.69
CA ASN A 115 5.62 -5.58 -3.34
C ASN A 115 4.33 -6.15 -2.76
N HIS A 116 4.10 -6.00 -1.46
CA HIS A 116 2.85 -6.45 -0.84
C HIS A 116 1.64 -5.66 -1.34
N LEU A 117 1.81 -4.36 -1.58
CA LEU A 117 0.76 -3.51 -2.11
C LEU A 117 1.30 -2.28 -2.82
N PHE A 118 0.44 -1.70 -3.65
CA PHE A 118 0.66 -0.49 -4.42
C PHE A 118 -0.53 0.44 -4.23
N VAL A 119 -0.26 1.74 -4.20
CA VAL A 119 -1.27 2.80 -4.20
C VAL A 119 -1.05 3.64 -5.44
N ALA A 120 -2.09 3.81 -6.25
CA ALA A 120 -2.08 4.57 -7.49
C ALA A 120 -3.33 5.44 -7.59
N GLN A 121 -3.32 6.44 -8.45
CA GLN A 121 -4.55 7.13 -8.81
C GLN A 121 -5.49 6.20 -9.59
N ARG A 122 -6.79 6.34 -9.36
CA ARG A 122 -7.83 5.62 -10.09
C ARG A 122 -7.93 6.15 -11.52
N ARG A 123 -7.82 5.26 -12.50
CA ARG A 123 -8.03 5.60 -13.92
C ARG A 123 -8.90 4.57 -14.65
N ASP A 124 -9.75 5.05 -15.55
CA ASP A 124 -10.56 4.20 -16.44
C ASP A 124 -9.69 3.43 -17.44
N THR A 125 -8.52 3.98 -17.80
CA THR A 125 -7.54 3.36 -18.69
C THR A 125 -6.73 2.25 -18.01
N GLU A 126 -6.86 2.09 -16.69
CA GLU A 126 -6.10 1.11 -15.88
C GLU A 126 -7.07 0.15 -15.15
N PRO A 127 -7.91 -0.59 -15.89
CA PRO A 127 -8.94 -1.42 -15.28
C PRO A 127 -8.37 -2.66 -14.58
N PHE A 128 -7.26 -3.21 -15.06
CA PHE A 128 -6.69 -4.49 -14.62
C PHE A 128 -5.18 -4.39 -14.42
N ALA A 129 -4.63 -5.11 -13.43
CA ALA A 129 -3.18 -5.16 -13.20
C ALA A 129 -2.42 -6.05 -14.20
N SER A 130 -3.13 -6.87 -14.98
CA SER A 130 -2.57 -7.80 -15.95
C SER A 130 -3.60 -8.13 -17.03
N HIS A 131 -3.16 -8.77 -18.11
CA HIS A 131 -4.00 -9.30 -19.18
C HIS A 131 -3.81 -10.82 -19.33
N SER A 132 -4.82 -11.54 -19.82
CA SER A 132 -4.75 -13.00 -20.02
C SER A 132 -3.60 -13.45 -20.92
N ASP A 133 -3.23 -12.59 -21.87
CA ASP A 133 -2.18 -12.86 -22.86
C ASP A 133 -0.80 -12.30 -22.48
N ASN A 134 -0.63 -11.70 -21.29
CA ASN A 134 0.66 -11.17 -20.85
C ASN A 134 1.76 -12.26 -20.77
N SER A 135 1.37 -13.52 -20.57
CA SER A 135 2.30 -14.65 -20.53
C SER A 135 2.86 -15.04 -21.91
N ASN A 136 2.21 -14.64 -23.01
CA ASN A 136 2.63 -14.99 -24.36
C ASN A 136 3.86 -14.19 -24.81
N ASP A 137 3.99 -12.93 -24.37
CA ASP A 137 5.20 -12.12 -24.55
C ASP A 137 5.49 -11.31 -23.26
N PRO A 138 6.15 -11.90 -22.26
CA PRO A 138 6.38 -11.23 -20.98
C PRO A 138 7.32 -10.02 -21.07
N GLY A 139 8.07 -9.88 -22.17
CA GLY A 139 8.96 -8.72 -22.38
C GLY A 139 8.25 -7.50 -22.94
N ASN A 140 7.07 -7.69 -23.56
CA ASN A 140 6.24 -6.62 -24.10
C ASN A 140 4.75 -6.94 -23.84
N PRO A 141 4.32 -6.96 -22.56
CA PRO A 141 2.97 -7.34 -22.20
C PRO A 141 1.93 -6.32 -22.67
N ILE A 142 0.69 -6.76 -22.84
CA ILE A 142 -0.44 -5.88 -23.20
C ILE A 142 -0.73 -4.90 -22.06
N VAL A 143 -0.64 -5.37 -20.82
CA VAL A 143 -0.72 -4.53 -19.62
C VAL A 143 0.61 -4.61 -18.88
N ASN A 144 1.32 -3.49 -18.83
CA ASN A 144 2.49 -3.34 -17.98
C ASN A 144 2.10 -2.59 -16.70
N PHE A 145 2.08 -3.30 -15.57
CA PHE A 145 1.68 -2.69 -14.29
C PHE A 145 2.62 -1.56 -13.83
N ASN A 146 3.88 -1.55 -14.27
CA ASN A 146 4.81 -0.49 -13.89
C ASN A 146 4.37 0.88 -14.45
N ASP A 147 3.54 0.90 -15.50
CA ASP A 147 3.00 2.14 -16.07
C ASP A 147 2.01 2.85 -15.13
N PHE A 148 1.49 2.14 -14.11
CA PHE A 148 0.55 2.69 -13.12
C PHE A 148 1.26 3.48 -12.02
N SER A 149 2.59 3.57 -12.08
CA SER A 149 3.42 4.33 -11.14
C SER A 149 4.17 5.40 -11.92
N ASN A 150 3.54 6.56 -12.12
CA ASN A 150 4.08 7.67 -12.89
C ASN A 150 4.33 8.93 -12.03
N SER A 151 4.62 8.70 -10.74
CA SER A 151 4.95 9.73 -9.74
C SER A 151 3.82 10.73 -9.48
N GLU A 152 2.56 10.35 -9.78
CA GLU A 152 1.40 11.18 -9.49
C GLU A 152 1.19 11.39 -7.98
N GLY A 153 0.66 12.56 -7.63
CA GLY A 153 0.31 12.88 -6.25
C GLY A 153 -0.86 12.03 -5.77
N LEU A 154 -0.85 11.59 -4.51
CA LEU A 154 -1.89 10.73 -3.93
C LEU A 154 -2.69 11.38 -2.81
N GLU A 155 -2.40 12.65 -2.49
CA GLU A 155 -3.14 13.36 -1.44
C GLU A 155 -4.49 13.85 -1.96
N GLN A 156 -5.57 13.42 -1.30
CA GLN A 156 -6.96 13.77 -1.62
C GLN A 156 -7.33 13.51 -3.09
N GLN A 157 -6.87 12.40 -3.64
CA GLN A 157 -7.19 11.93 -4.99
C GLN A 157 -8.11 10.72 -4.96
N ASP A 158 -8.65 10.34 -6.10
CA ASP A 158 -9.31 9.03 -6.28
C ASP A 158 -8.23 7.93 -6.29
N LEU A 159 -8.26 7.03 -5.31
CA LEU A 159 -7.18 6.08 -5.05
C LEU A 159 -7.61 4.63 -5.30
N VAL A 160 -6.75 3.89 -5.99
CA VAL A 160 -6.84 2.44 -6.08
C VAL A 160 -5.68 1.80 -5.33
N LEU A 161 -6.01 0.79 -4.54
CA LEU A 161 -5.04 -0.09 -3.92
C LEU A 161 -4.96 -1.39 -4.72
N TRP A 162 -3.74 -1.80 -5.06
CA TRP A 162 -3.47 -3.13 -5.60
C TRP A 162 -2.70 -3.90 -4.55
N PHE A 163 -3.26 -4.97 -4.01
CA PHE A 163 -2.63 -5.70 -2.91
C PHE A 163 -2.53 -7.20 -3.19
N ASN A 164 -1.49 -7.80 -2.64
CA ASN A 164 -1.14 -9.19 -2.88
C ASN A 164 -1.44 -10.08 -1.68
N LEU A 165 -2.04 -11.23 -1.99
CA LEU A 165 -2.15 -12.38 -1.11
C LEU A 165 -1.33 -13.52 -1.71
N GLY A 166 -0.78 -14.40 -0.88
CA GLY A 166 0.03 -15.47 -1.45
C GLY A 166 0.57 -16.46 -0.44
N MET A 167 1.40 -17.37 -0.97
CA MET A 167 2.08 -18.45 -0.26
C MET A 167 3.39 -18.75 -1.01
N GLY A 168 4.40 -19.28 -0.35
CA GLY A 168 5.67 -19.71 -0.96
C GLY A 168 6.25 -20.94 -0.27
#